data_AF-A0A9P6URA6-F1
#
_entry.id   AF-A0A9P6URA6-F1
#
_cell.length_a   1.000
_cell.length_b   1.000
_cell.length_c   1.000
_cell.angle_alpha   90.00
_cell.angle_beta   90.00
_cell.angle_gamma   90.00
#
_symmetry.space_group_name_H-M   'P 1'
#
loop_
_entity.id
_entity.type
_entity.pdbx_description
1 polymer ?
#
loop_
_entity_poly.entity_id
_entity_poly.type
_entity_poly.pdbx_seq_one_letter_code
_entity_poly.pdbx_strand_id
1 'polypeptide(L)'
;MAAAATAATVPNTKDTDDTQKSSPSKTSFSTWFIRLLPAILFASYVYSTRGPFQSRVCLAFGYGCRTFDPLHVQGTIDTDRSKIYGPVVDYYYSLFTNHEDLGGSLAVFVGGKPVIDIFAGSKDLEGRVPYDNRTLQQVYSSGKAVEGIVIARLVQKGLLDYDAKVSQYWPEFAQNGKENVRLVDVMAHESGVFHVDSDNEDLTWSSLQDKDSFSERLAKQRHYFGGDIKRAYHAVTRGWYLNEIVRRVDPHARTIGRIAKEELMVDYPDLELHYSHFDDDNDWETRLSPMVEYPVLRIIGRLFLPRFLQTNEYIGHRDIQPLHPLVGQLIRKWSTISKALTPPMAPFAKDFRTKQAHATESTSFSLKTNAHSLAKLMAMMANKGASIHPGQEPDLLVTNVYTDATTYHSTRPCTITYEVLPLSRGGWIKDRNFHGEGALKGVEVQGWGGAGGSLALWIEELDIGFSYVTNAFGAAEAVLGDFRGRTLLEKVVYARKKELGLLS
;
A
#
# COMPACT_ATOMS: atom_id res chain seq x y z
N MET A 1 -45.68 0.71 77.81
CA MET A 1 -46.98 0.93 77.13
C MET A 1 -47.13 -0.15 76.07
N ALA A 2 -48.18 -0.96 76.20
CA ALA A 2 -48.62 -2.06 75.33
C ALA A 2 -49.04 -1.55 73.93
N ALA A 3 -49.34 -2.29 72.86
CA ALA A 3 -49.63 -3.70 72.48
C ALA A 3 -49.44 -3.75 70.93
N ALA A 4 -48.95 -4.80 70.24
CA ALA A 4 -49.53 -6.12 69.89
C ALA A 4 -50.92 -6.12 69.19
N ALA A 5 -50.95 -6.62 67.92
CA ALA A 5 -51.97 -7.47 67.24
C ALA A 5 -51.96 -7.20 65.70
N THR A 6 -51.60 -8.08 64.75
CA THR A 6 -52.11 -9.39 64.23
C THR A 6 -53.43 -9.38 63.42
N ALA A 7 -53.35 -10.11 62.28
CA ALA A 7 -54.40 -10.78 61.47
C ALA A 7 -55.11 -9.95 60.37
N ALA A 8 -55.60 -10.48 59.24
CA ALA A 8 -55.39 -11.69 58.41
C ALA A 8 -56.35 -11.58 57.17
N THR A 9 -55.94 -12.14 56.01
CA THR A 9 -56.74 -12.82 54.93
C THR A 9 -57.95 -12.13 54.23
N VAL A 10 -57.92 -11.78 52.92
CA VAL A 10 -58.29 -12.54 51.66
C VAL A 10 -59.82 -12.57 51.37
N PRO A 11 -60.36 -12.63 50.11
CA PRO A 11 -60.14 -11.88 48.85
C PRO A 11 -61.46 -11.23 48.34
N ASN A 12 -61.46 -10.50 47.21
CA ASN A 12 -62.69 -10.43 46.40
C ASN A 12 -62.38 -10.34 44.89
N THR A 13 -62.82 -11.38 44.19
CA THR A 13 -62.84 -11.56 42.75
C THR A 13 -63.88 -10.64 42.11
N LYS A 14 -63.54 -10.04 40.97
CA LYS A 14 -64.51 -9.85 39.87
C LYS A 14 -63.76 -9.73 38.55
N ASP A 15 -63.89 -10.79 37.77
CA ASP A 15 -63.61 -10.85 36.35
C ASP A 15 -64.38 -9.76 35.60
N THR A 16 -63.70 -9.04 34.72
CA THR A 16 -64.25 -8.69 33.41
C THR A 16 -63.16 -8.86 32.38
N ASP A 17 -63.37 -9.89 31.59
CA ASP A 17 -62.76 -10.29 30.34
C ASP A 17 -62.65 -9.10 29.37
N ASP A 18 -61.43 -8.80 28.91
CA ASP A 18 -61.25 -8.00 27.70
C ASP A 18 -60.07 -8.55 26.89
N THR A 19 -60.46 -9.36 25.91
CA THR A 19 -59.63 -10.01 24.91
C THR A 19 -58.63 -9.05 24.25
N GLN A 20 -57.36 -9.14 24.65
CA GLN A 20 -56.27 -8.45 23.98
C GLN A 20 -55.94 -9.16 22.66
N LYS A 21 -56.58 -8.70 21.58
CA LYS A 21 -56.19 -9.02 20.20
C LYS A 21 -54.71 -8.67 19.99
N SER A 22 -53.90 -9.68 19.75
CA SER A 22 -52.52 -9.53 19.28
C SER A 22 -52.52 -8.84 17.91
N SER A 23 -52.15 -7.56 17.88
CA SER A 23 -51.79 -6.84 16.66
C SER A 23 -50.44 -7.34 16.15
N PRO A 24 -50.31 -7.78 14.88
CA PRO A 24 -49.02 -8.08 14.29
C PRO A 24 -48.34 -6.80 13.75
N SER A 25 -47.00 -6.81 13.72
CA SER A 25 -46.10 -5.86 13.03
C SER A 25 -45.75 -4.56 13.81
N LYS A 26 -44.48 -4.11 13.85
CA LYS A 26 -43.73 -3.53 12.72
C LYS A 26 -42.19 -3.77 12.79
N THR A 27 -41.71 -5.01 12.90
CA THR A 27 -40.26 -5.30 12.90
C THR A 27 -39.75 -6.09 11.69
N SER A 28 -40.52 -6.18 10.59
CA SER A 28 -40.19 -7.07 9.48
C SER A 28 -39.76 -6.36 8.17
N PHE A 29 -40.27 -5.18 7.82
CA PHE A 29 -39.96 -4.59 6.50
C PHE A 29 -38.75 -3.64 6.50
N SER A 30 -38.61 -2.78 7.52
CA SER A 30 -37.53 -1.77 7.58
C SER A 30 -36.14 -2.37 7.79
N THR A 31 -36.04 -3.41 8.61
CA THR A 31 -34.82 -4.18 8.88
C THR A 31 -34.33 -4.95 7.65
N TRP A 32 -35.25 -5.49 6.84
CA TRP A 32 -34.91 -6.14 5.57
C TRP A 32 -34.46 -5.14 4.51
N PHE A 33 -35.16 -4.01 4.39
CA PHE A 33 -34.82 -2.97 3.40
C PHE A 33 -33.44 -2.36 3.66
N ILE A 34 -33.09 -2.07 4.92
CA ILE A 34 -31.77 -1.55 5.31
C ILE A 34 -30.65 -2.58 5.03
N ARG A 35 -30.94 -3.88 5.14
CA ARG A 35 -29.97 -4.95 4.87
C ARG A 35 -29.79 -5.26 3.38
N LEU A 36 -30.85 -5.14 2.58
CA LEU A 36 -30.81 -5.42 1.14
C LEU A 36 -30.41 -4.21 0.29
N LEU A 37 -30.68 -2.98 0.74
CA LEU A 37 -30.38 -1.76 -0.01
C LEU A 37 -28.90 -1.66 -0.45
N PRO A 38 -27.89 -1.97 0.39
CA PRO A 38 -26.49 -2.00 -0.05
C PRO A 38 -26.23 -3.00 -1.18
N ALA A 39 -26.83 -4.19 -1.11
CA ALA A 39 -26.69 -5.22 -2.13
C ALA A 39 -27.41 -4.83 -3.44
N ILE A 40 -28.58 -4.21 -3.35
CA ILE A 40 -29.33 -3.69 -4.51
C ILE A 40 -28.56 -2.55 -5.17
N LEU A 41 -28.04 -1.60 -4.40
CA LEU A 41 -27.25 -0.48 -4.91
C LEU A 41 -25.97 -0.96 -5.58
N PHE A 42 -25.28 -1.95 -5.01
CA PHE A 42 -24.11 -2.55 -5.64
C PHE A 42 -24.46 -3.34 -6.90
N ALA A 43 -25.50 -4.18 -6.86
CA ALA A 43 -25.94 -4.93 -8.05
C ALA A 43 -26.35 -3.97 -9.18
N SER A 44 -27.04 -2.88 -8.84
CA SER A 44 -27.39 -1.80 -9.77
C SER A 44 -26.14 -1.11 -10.32
N TYR A 45 -25.14 -0.85 -9.47
CA TYR A 45 -23.85 -0.28 -9.88
C TYR A 45 -23.09 -1.20 -10.85
N VAL A 46 -22.93 -2.49 -10.52
CA VAL A 46 -22.26 -3.48 -11.39
C VAL A 46 -23.02 -3.66 -12.70
N TYR A 47 -24.35 -3.68 -12.65
CA TYR A 47 -25.17 -3.78 -13.85
C TYR A 47 -25.08 -2.52 -14.73
N SER A 48 -24.94 -1.34 -14.12
CA SER A 48 -24.92 -0.05 -14.82
C SER A 48 -23.53 0.43 -15.21
N THR A 49 -22.46 -0.28 -14.86
CA THR A 49 -21.07 0.12 -15.18
C THR A 49 -20.33 -0.96 -15.99
N ARG A 50 -19.20 -0.59 -16.61
CA ARG A 50 -18.10 -1.48 -17.04
C ARG A 50 -16.84 -1.00 -16.29
N GLY A 51 -16.21 -1.85 -15.48
CA GLY A 51 -15.18 -1.43 -14.53
C GLY A 51 -15.63 -0.36 -13.52
N PRO A 52 -14.71 0.16 -12.69
CA PRO A 52 -14.95 1.23 -11.74
C PRO A 52 -15.36 2.58 -12.35
N PHE A 53 -14.87 2.92 -13.54
CA PHE A 53 -14.90 4.29 -14.03
C PHE A 53 -15.90 4.54 -15.17
N GLN A 54 -16.43 3.51 -15.84
CA GLN A 54 -17.27 3.68 -17.03
C GLN A 54 -18.72 3.23 -16.82
N SER A 55 -19.68 4.05 -17.27
CA SER A 55 -21.11 3.69 -17.28
C SER A 55 -21.48 2.87 -18.53
N ARG A 56 -22.30 1.83 -18.39
CA ARG A 56 -22.88 1.10 -19.55
C ARG A 56 -23.87 1.94 -20.34
N VAL A 57 -24.49 2.95 -19.72
CA VAL A 57 -25.35 3.92 -20.44
C VAL A 57 -24.51 4.71 -21.43
N CYS A 58 -23.29 5.09 -21.06
CA CYS A 58 -22.34 5.64 -22.00
C CYS A 58 -22.04 4.63 -23.12
N LEU A 59 -21.63 3.40 -22.78
CA LEU A 59 -21.22 2.43 -23.79
C LEU A 59 -22.33 2.10 -24.79
N ALA A 60 -23.59 2.13 -24.35
CA ALA A 60 -24.75 1.82 -25.18
C ALA A 60 -25.28 3.02 -25.99
N PHE A 61 -25.18 4.26 -25.46
CA PHE A 61 -25.88 5.42 -26.03
C PHE A 61 -24.99 6.66 -26.26
N GLY A 62 -23.69 6.60 -25.96
CA GLY A 62 -22.76 7.71 -26.16
C GLY A 62 -22.91 8.88 -25.17
N TYR A 63 -23.83 8.79 -24.20
CA TYR A 63 -24.07 9.87 -23.24
C TYR A 63 -23.15 9.77 -22.02
N GLY A 64 -22.44 10.86 -21.72
CA GLY A 64 -21.58 10.96 -20.53
C GLY A 64 -20.35 10.06 -20.58
N CYS A 65 -19.85 9.76 -21.78
CA CYS A 65 -18.72 8.88 -21.97
C CYS A 65 -17.40 9.47 -21.50
N ARG A 66 -16.68 8.68 -20.72
CA ARG A 66 -15.28 8.88 -20.38
C ARG A 66 -14.48 8.08 -21.41
N THR A 67 -14.20 8.70 -22.55
CA THR A 67 -13.63 7.99 -23.71
C THR A 67 -12.13 7.82 -23.57
N PHE A 68 -11.66 6.59 -23.75
CA PHE A 68 -10.25 6.22 -23.90
C PHE A 68 -9.90 5.90 -25.35
N ASP A 69 -10.71 6.32 -26.31
CA ASP A 69 -10.66 5.79 -27.67
C ASP A 69 -9.99 6.77 -28.64
N PRO A 70 -8.95 6.35 -29.39
CA PRO A 70 -8.27 5.05 -29.33
C PRO A 70 -7.28 4.90 -28.16
N LEU A 71 -7.39 3.76 -27.46
CA LEU A 71 -6.45 3.41 -26.38
C LEU A 71 -5.16 2.92 -27.02
N HIS A 72 -4.09 3.67 -26.80
CA HIS A 72 -2.75 3.30 -27.23
C HIS A 72 -1.88 2.95 -26.02
N VAL A 73 -1.54 1.67 -25.90
CA VAL A 73 -0.41 1.24 -25.06
C VAL A 73 0.86 1.66 -25.78
N GLN A 74 1.64 2.50 -25.11
CA GLN A 74 2.88 3.07 -25.62
C GLN A 74 4.07 2.54 -24.79
N GLY A 75 5.28 2.73 -25.31
CA GLY A 75 6.52 2.25 -24.69
C GLY A 75 7.14 1.11 -25.50
N THR A 76 7.85 0.21 -24.82
CA THR A 76 8.66 -0.84 -25.44
C THR A 76 8.34 -2.21 -24.88
N ILE A 77 8.41 -3.21 -25.76
CA ILE A 77 8.49 -4.63 -25.41
C ILE A 77 9.68 -5.19 -26.17
N ASP A 78 10.47 -6.03 -25.52
CA ASP A 78 11.58 -6.74 -26.17
C ASP A 78 11.04 -7.59 -27.33
N THR A 79 11.48 -7.28 -28.55
CA THR A 79 10.99 -7.90 -29.79
C THR A 79 11.27 -9.39 -29.82
N ASP A 80 12.41 -9.83 -29.31
CA ASP A 80 12.83 -11.22 -29.31
C ASP A 80 12.02 -12.04 -28.29
N ARG A 81 11.57 -11.37 -27.23
CA ARG A 81 10.77 -11.95 -26.14
C ARG A 81 9.27 -11.67 -26.26
N SER A 82 8.83 -10.95 -27.29
CA SER A 82 7.44 -10.53 -27.50
C SER A 82 6.44 -11.68 -27.52
N LYS A 83 6.80 -12.85 -28.07
CA LYS A 83 5.94 -14.05 -28.07
C LYS A 83 5.70 -14.63 -26.67
N ILE A 84 6.66 -14.46 -25.77
CA ILE A 84 6.61 -15.01 -24.41
C ILE A 84 5.92 -14.02 -23.47
N TYR A 85 6.23 -12.73 -23.59
CA TYR A 85 5.75 -11.68 -22.71
C TYR A 85 4.53 -10.90 -23.26
N GLY A 86 4.16 -11.09 -24.52
CA GLY A 86 2.97 -10.50 -25.15
C GLY A 86 1.68 -10.70 -24.35
N PRO A 87 1.39 -11.89 -23.77
CA PRO A 87 0.20 -12.09 -22.94
C PRO A 87 0.15 -11.23 -21.66
N VAL A 88 1.29 -10.71 -21.20
CA VAL A 88 1.34 -9.73 -20.10
C VAL A 88 0.83 -8.38 -20.60
N VAL A 89 1.29 -7.95 -21.78
CA VAL A 89 0.86 -6.71 -22.43
C VAL A 89 -0.61 -6.76 -22.82
N ASP A 90 -1.10 -7.91 -23.31
CA ASP A 90 -2.52 -8.12 -23.62
C ASP A 90 -3.39 -7.96 -22.37
N TYR A 91 -2.94 -8.50 -21.23
CA TYR A 91 -3.65 -8.32 -19.97
C TYR A 91 -3.60 -6.87 -19.49
N TYR A 92 -2.44 -6.22 -19.58
CA TYR A 92 -2.32 -4.79 -19.27
C TYR A 92 -3.28 -3.94 -20.12
N TYR A 93 -3.34 -4.18 -21.43
CA TYR A 93 -4.31 -3.55 -22.33
C TYR A 93 -5.77 -3.83 -21.91
N SER A 94 -6.04 -5.06 -21.46
CA SER A 94 -7.38 -5.45 -20.99
C SER A 94 -7.83 -4.65 -19.76
N LEU A 95 -6.92 -4.20 -18.89
CA LEU A 95 -7.26 -3.39 -17.71
C LEU A 95 -7.97 -2.09 -18.11
N PHE A 96 -7.51 -1.44 -19.17
CA PHE A 96 -8.07 -0.18 -19.64
C PHE A 96 -9.33 -0.37 -20.48
N THR A 97 -9.37 -1.39 -21.35
CA THR A 97 -10.57 -1.71 -22.15
C THR A 97 -11.72 -2.27 -21.31
N ASN A 98 -11.41 -2.88 -20.16
CA ASN A 98 -12.38 -3.25 -19.13
C ASN A 98 -12.63 -2.12 -18.12
N HIS A 99 -11.95 -0.98 -18.26
CA HIS A 99 -12.04 0.19 -17.38
C HIS A 99 -11.72 -0.10 -15.91
N GLU A 100 -10.95 -1.16 -15.65
CA GLU A 100 -10.38 -1.53 -14.35
C GLU A 100 -9.25 -0.59 -13.93
N ASP A 101 -8.55 -0.01 -14.90
CA ASP A 101 -7.56 1.04 -14.71
C ASP A 101 -7.95 2.31 -15.47
N LEU A 102 -7.39 3.44 -15.05
CA LEU A 102 -7.58 4.78 -15.64
C LEU A 102 -6.30 5.23 -16.35
N GLY A 103 -5.15 5.12 -15.69
CA GLY A 103 -3.84 5.53 -16.18
C GLY A 103 -2.75 4.87 -15.36
N GLY A 104 -1.71 4.36 -16.01
CA GLY A 104 -0.63 3.69 -15.31
C GLY A 104 0.59 3.41 -16.17
N SER A 105 1.59 2.81 -15.54
CA SER A 105 2.77 2.25 -16.22
C SER A 105 3.17 0.90 -15.61
N LEU A 106 3.79 0.05 -16.43
CA LEU A 106 4.29 -1.27 -16.09
C LEU A 106 5.72 -1.40 -16.63
N ALA A 107 6.65 -1.77 -15.77
CA ALA A 107 8.01 -2.08 -16.16
C ALA A 107 8.45 -3.42 -15.57
N VAL A 108 9.11 -4.22 -16.41
CA VAL A 108 9.59 -5.56 -16.10
C VAL A 108 10.99 -5.73 -16.67
N PHE A 109 11.91 -6.10 -15.80
CA PHE A 109 13.28 -6.44 -16.14
C PHE A 109 13.51 -7.92 -15.90
N VAL A 110 14.21 -8.58 -16.83
CA VAL A 110 14.57 -9.99 -16.74
C VAL A 110 16.01 -10.18 -17.19
N GLY A 111 16.88 -10.69 -16.31
CA GLY A 111 18.30 -10.80 -16.68
C GLY A 111 19.01 -9.45 -16.70
N GLY A 112 18.57 -8.49 -15.87
CA GLY A 112 19.00 -7.10 -15.95
C GLY A 112 18.58 -6.34 -17.22
N LYS A 113 17.78 -6.94 -18.11
CA LYS A 113 17.32 -6.30 -19.36
C LYS A 113 15.84 -5.92 -19.27
N PRO A 114 15.43 -4.72 -19.73
CA PRO A 114 14.02 -4.36 -19.81
C PRO A 114 13.33 -5.23 -20.86
N VAL A 115 12.31 -5.99 -20.46
CA VAL A 115 11.50 -6.82 -21.37
C VAL A 115 10.13 -6.21 -21.65
N ILE A 116 9.60 -5.42 -20.71
CA ILE A 116 8.39 -4.62 -20.84
C ILE A 116 8.68 -3.28 -20.17
N ASP A 117 8.39 -2.18 -20.85
CA ASP A 117 8.36 -0.84 -20.27
C ASP A 117 7.30 -0.02 -20.99
N ILE A 118 6.07 -0.05 -20.46
CA ILE A 118 4.87 0.45 -21.13
C ILE A 118 4.02 1.33 -20.23
N PHE A 119 3.22 2.18 -20.85
CA PHE A 119 2.27 3.07 -20.20
C PHE A 119 1.03 3.26 -21.06
N ALA A 120 -0.10 3.55 -20.42
CA ALA A 120 -1.37 3.76 -21.10
C ALA A 120 -2.37 4.55 -20.24
N GLY A 121 -3.42 5.04 -20.90
CA GLY A 121 -4.58 5.65 -20.25
C GLY A 121 -4.47 7.17 -20.10
N SER A 122 -5.15 7.70 -19.08
CA SER A 122 -5.32 9.13 -18.85
C SER A 122 -5.02 9.52 -17.40
N LYS A 123 -4.59 10.75 -17.17
CA LYS A 123 -4.48 11.38 -15.83
C LYS A 123 -5.84 11.86 -15.31
N ASP A 124 -6.82 12.06 -16.19
CA ASP A 124 -8.15 12.56 -15.83
C ASP A 124 -9.28 11.62 -16.29
N LEU A 125 -10.42 11.74 -15.61
CA LEU A 125 -11.60 10.93 -15.91
C LEU A 125 -12.23 11.26 -17.27
N GLU A 126 -11.96 12.43 -17.83
CA GLU A 126 -12.48 12.82 -19.14
C GLU A 126 -11.65 12.27 -20.31
N GLY A 127 -10.47 11.70 -20.06
CA GLY A 127 -9.59 11.17 -21.11
C GLY A 127 -8.85 12.26 -21.90
N ARG A 128 -8.73 13.47 -21.35
CA ARG A 128 -8.15 14.63 -22.06
C ARG A 128 -6.65 14.77 -21.85
N VAL A 129 -6.14 14.26 -20.72
CA VAL A 129 -4.72 14.41 -20.37
C VAL A 129 -4.07 13.03 -20.40
N PRO A 130 -3.24 12.72 -21.40
CA PRO A 130 -2.67 11.37 -21.54
C PRO A 130 -1.78 11.02 -20.34
N TYR A 131 -1.82 9.76 -19.94
CA TYR A 131 -0.81 9.15 -19.08
C TYR A 131 0.36 8.73 -19.98
N ASP A 132 1.51 9.38 -19.84
CA ASP A 132 2.66 9.27 -20.75
C ASP A 132 3.96 8.84 -20.03
N ASN A 133 5.06 8.70 -20.79
CA ASN A 133 6.38 8.31 -20.26
C ASN A 133 6.99 9.30 -19.28
N ARG A 134 6.48 10.53 -19.19
CA ARG A 134 6.95 11.56 -18.24
C ARG A 134 6.13 11.56 -16.97
N THR A 135 5.02 10.82 -16.93
CA THR A 135 4.04 10.86 -15.85
C THR A 135 4.58 10.21 -14.59
N LEU A 136 4.48 10.95 -13.48
CA LEU A 136 4.82 10.46 -12.15
C LEU A 136 3.55 10.13 -11.38
N GLN A 137 3.65 9.18 -10.46
CA GLN A 137 2.56 8.72 -9.61
C GLN A 137 2.98 8.69 -8.16
N GLN A 138 2.06 9.06 -7.26
CA GLN A 138 2.20 8.76 -5.84
C GLN A 138 2.15 7.24 -5.63
N VAL A 139 3.21 6.61 -5.11
CA VAL A 139 3.29 5.14 -4.97
C VAL A 139 3.15 4.63 -3.52
N TYR A 140 2.84 5.53 -2.59
CA TYR A 140 2.63 5.20 -1.17
C TYR A 140 3.71 4.25 -0.62
N SER A 141 3.31 3.12 -0.04
CA SER A 141 4.20 2.18 0.64
C SER A 141 5.10 1.36 -0.27
N SER A 142 4.90 1.37 -1.59
CA SER A 142 5.92 0.87 -2.52
C SER A 142 7.25 1.63 -2.36
N GLY A 143 7.20 2.89 -1.91
CA GLY A 143 8.37 3.68 -1.55
C GLY A 143 9.22 3.10 -0.42
N LYS A 144 8.67 2.20 0.41
CA LYS A 144 9.45 1.47 1.43
C LYS A 144 10.46 0.51 0.80
N ALA A 145 10.26 0.09 -0.46
CA ALA A 145 11.26 -0.67 -1.18
C ALA A 145 12.54 0.14 -1.38
N VAL A 146 12.40 1.40 -1.79
CA VAL A 146 13.52 2.35 -1.98
C VAL A 146 14.08 2.83 -0.64
N GLU A 147 13.23 3.06 0.36
CA GLU A 147 13.65 3.38 1.73
C GLU A 147 14.61 2.32 2.28
N GLY A 148 14.27 1.03 2.15
CA GLY A 148 15.15 -0.06 2.57
C GLY A 148 16.50 -0.07 1.84
N ILE A 149 16.52 0.31 0.56
CA ILE A 149 17.75 0.40 -0.25
C ILE A 149 18.65 1.50 0.31
N VAL A 150 18.10 2.68 0.61
CA VAL A 150 18.88 3.78 1.20
C VAL A 150 19.43 3.39 2.58
N ILE A 151 18.63 2.74 3.43
CA ILE A 151 19.11 2.23 4.73
C ILE A 151 20.25 1.21 4.53
N ALA A 152 20.11 0.25 3.61
CA ALA A 152 21.15 -0.72 3.32
C ALA A 152 22.44 -0.06 2.79
N ARG A 153 22.34 1.01 1.99
CA ARG A 153 23.52 1.80 1.56
C ARG A 153 24.19 2.51 2.72
N LEU A 154 23.44 3.02 3.69
CA LEU A 154 24.02 3.61 4.91
C LEU A 154 24.68 2.56 5.82
N VAL A 155 24.15 1.33 5.85
CA VAL A 155 24.82 0.18 6.48
C VAL A 155 26.12 -0.16 5.76
N GLN A 156 26.12 -0.17 4.42
CA GLN A 156 27.33 -0.37 3.62
C GLN A 156 28.41 0.69 3.89
N LYS A 157 28.01 1.94 4.14
CA LYS A 157 28.91 3.04 4.52
C LYS A 157 29.39 2.96 5.98
N GLY A 158 28.90 1.99 6.76
CA GLY A 158 29.22 1.85 8.19
C GLY A 158 28.57 2.91 9.08
N LEU A 159 27.57 3.65 8.56
CA LEU A 159 26.86 4.69 9.31
C LEU A 159 25.69 4.13 10.13
N LEU A 160 25.16 2.98 9.73
CA LEU A 160 24.08 2.27 10.41
C LEU A 160 24.43 0.79 10.59
N ASP A 161 23.82 0.18 11.60
CA ASP A 161 23.85 -1.26 11.87
C ASP A 161 22.43 -1.70 12.24
N TYR A 162 21.93 -2.75 11.60
CA TYR A 162 20.60 -3.29 11.86
C TYR A 162 20.43 -3.77 13.31
N ASP A 163 21.48 -4.28 13.95
CA ASP A 163 21.42 -4.77 15.33
C ASP A 163 21.73 -3.70 16.38
N ALA A 164 22.20 -2.53 15.96
CA ALA A 164 22.42 -1.40 16.86
C ALA A 164 21.10 -0.87 17.40
N LYS A 165 21.14 -0.44 18.67
CA LYS A 165 20.02 0.27 19.30
C LYS A 165 19.87 1.64 18.65
N VAL A 166 18.64 2.03 18.36
CA VAL A 166 18.34 3.37 17.82
C VAL A 166 18.89 4.48 18.72
N SER A 167 18.91 4.24 20.04
CA SER A 167 19.47 5.16 21.04
C SER A 167 20.97 5.44 20.91
N GLN A 168 21.72 4.64 20.15
CA GLN A 168 23.12 4.94 19.83
C GLN A 168 23.26 6.09 18.84
N TYR A 169 22.30 6.23 17.92
CA TYR A 169 22.25 7.30 16.93
C TYR A 169 21.44 8.49 17.43
N TRP A 170 20.41 8.21 18.22
CA TRP A 170 19.45 9.19 18.70
C TRP A 170 19.16 8.96 20.19
N PRO A 171 20.01 9.47 21.11
CA PRO A 171 19.91 9.20 22.55
C PRO A 171 18.54 9.50 23.16
N GLU A 172 17.90 10.59 22.72
CA GLU A 172 16.59 11.03 23.17
C GLU A 172 15.49 10.01 22.86
N PHE A 173 15.67 9.17 21.84
CA PHE A 173 14.75 8.09 21.52
C PHE A 173 14.63 7.05 22.65
N ALA A 174 15.65 6.87 23.50
CA ALA A 174 15.66 5.85 24.56
C ALA A 174 14.56 6.03 25.62
N GLN A 175 13.91 7.19 25.67
CA GLN A 175 12.87 7.51 26.63
C GLN A 175 11.65 6.58 26.49
N ASN A 176 10.86 6.46 27.57
CA ASN A 176 9.52 5.87 27.57
C ASN A 176 9.45 4.42 27.04
N GLY A 177 10.42 3.59 27.42
CA GLY A 177 10.44 2.14 27.15
C GLY A 177 10.96 1.76 25.77
N LYS A 178 11.76 2.63 25.15
CA LYS A 178 12.33 2.45 23.80
C LYS A 178 13.85 2.24 23.80
N GLU A 179 14.47 2.15 24.98
CA GLU A 179 15.93 2.09 25.16
C GLU A 179 16.59 0.87 24.51
N ASN A 180 15.83 -0.18 24.23
CA ASN A 180 16.33 -1.44 23.64
C ASN A 180 15.87 -1.67 22.19
N VAL A 181 15.10 -0.75 21.60
CA VAL A 181 14.66 -0.86 20.21
C VAL A 181 15.87 -0.73 19.28
N ARG A 182 16.03 -1.69 18.38
CA ARG A 182 17.08 -1.71 17.37
C ARG A 182 16.58 -1.17 16.04
N LEU A 183 17.51 -0.83 15.14
CA LEU A 183 17.17 -0.41 13.79
C LEU A 183 16.34 -1.49 13.06
N VAL A 184 16.70 -2.77 13.17
CA VAL A 184 15.95 -3.87 12.57
C VAL A 184 14.51 -3.96 13.09
N ASP A 185 14.27 -3.60 14.35
CA ASP A 185 12.93 -3.60 14.93
C ASP A 185 12.07 -2.46 14.31
N VAL A 186 12.69 -1.32 13.94
CA VAL A 186 12.00 -0.26 13.18
C VAL A 186 11.69 -0.74 11.76
N MET A 187 12.66 -1.36 11.08
CA MET A 187 12.50 -1.89 9.72
C MET A 187 11.43 -2.99 9.65
N ALA A 188 11.31 -3.81 10.70
CA ALA A 188 10.39 -4.94 10.80
C ALA A 188 8.99 -4.58 11.34
N HIS A 189 8.70 -3.29 11.56
CA HIS A 189 7.45 -2.81 12.17
C HIS A 189 7.23 -3.34 13.61
N GLU A 190 8.31 -3.54 14.36
CA GLU A 190 8.33 -4.16 15.69
C GLU A 190 8.77 -3.19 16.82
N SER A 191 9.08 -1.94 16.48
CA SER A 191 9.58 -0.90 17.42
C SER A 191 8.53 -0.27 18.34
N GLY A 192 7.25 -0.68 18.25
CA GLY A 192 6.18 -0.17 19.11
C GLY A 192 5.75 1.28 18.90
N VAL A 193 6.31 1.99 17.90
CA VAL A 193 6.05 3.41 17.59
C VAL A 193 5.27 3.62 16.28
N PHE A 194 4.25 2.80 16.03
CA PHE A 194 3.49 2.77 14.77
C PHE A 194 2.48 3.93 14.57
N HIS A 195 2.37 4.83 15.54
CA HIS A 195 1.49 6.01 15.53
C HIS A 195 2.24 7.20 16.13
N VAL A 196 1.61 8.37 16.32
CA VAL A 196 2.15 9.47 17.13
C VAL A 196 1.15 9.80 18.23
N ASP A 197 1.62 9.97 19.47
CA ASP A 197 0.80 10.39 20.61
C ASP A 197 0.54 11.91 20.50
N SER A 198 -0.50 12.30 19.77
CA SER A 198 -0.92 13.70 19.65
C SER A 198 -2.41 13.81 19.33
N ASP A 199 -3.01 14.95 19.65
CA ASP A 199 -4.33 15.27 19.12
C ASP A 199 -4.20 15.56 17.62
N ASN A 200 -5.24 15.27 16.83
CA ASN A 200 -5.19 15.44 15.37
C ASN A 200 -4.91 16.90 14.95
N GLU A 201 -5.19 17.87 15.83
CA GLU A 201 -4.94 19.29 15.61
C GLU A 201 -3.44 19.66 15.68
N ASP A 202 -2.61 18.81 16.31
CA ASP A 202 -1.16 19.03 16.44
C ASP A 202 -0.35 18.54 15.23
N LEU A 203 -0.93 17.69 14.38
CA LEU A 203 -0.29 17.11 13.18
C LEU A 203 -0.80 17.76 11.90
N THR A 204 -0.49 19.04 11.77
CA THR A 204 -0.70 19.81 10.54
C THR A 204 0.48 19.62 9.59
N TRP A 205 0.29 19.90 8.30
CA TRP A 205 1.41 19.91 7.35
C TRP A 205 2.54 20.86 7.77
N SER A 206 2.22 21.97 8.44
CA SER A 206 3.19 22.93 8.96
C SER A 206 4.02 22.35 10.09
N SER A 207 3.40 21.68 11.06
CA SER A 207 4.12 21.08 12.19
C SER A 207 5.03 19.91 11.78
N LEU A 208 4.78 19.29 10.63
CA LEU A 208 5.66 18.26 10.05
C LEU A 208 6.89 18.83 9.32
N GLN A 209 6.92 20.12 8.98
CA GLN A 209 8.05 20.75 8.29
C GLN A 209 9.20 21.11 9.24
N ASP A 210 8.86 21.49 10.48
CA ASP A 210 9.82 21.71 11.56
C ASP A 210 10.34 20.36 12.07
N LYS A 211 11.42 19.90 11.45
CA LYS A 211 12.02 18.58 11.70
C LYS A 211 12.51 18.46 13.14
N ASP A 212 13.03 19.54 13.72
CA ASP A 212 13.62 19.50 15.06
C ASP A 212 12.49 19.38 16.10
N SER A 213 11.46 20.23 16.04
CA SER A 213 10.27 20.11 16.91
C SER A 213 9.55 18.76 16.74
N PHE A 214 9.49 18.27 15.49
CA PHE A 214 8.84 17.00 15.20
C PHE A 214 9.64 15.81 15.75
N SER A 215 10.98 15.82 15.63
CA SER A 215 11.85 14.81 16.21
C SER A 215 11.65 14.71 17.73
N GLU A 216 11.57 15.83 18.45
CA GLU A 216 11.35 15.81 19.90
C GLU A 216 10.04 15.11 20.29
N ARG A 217 8.98 15.28 19.49
CA ARG A 217 7.70 14.60 19.72
C ARG A 217 7.83 13.09 19.49
N LEU A 218 8.46 12.70 18.39
CA LEU A 218 8.73 11.30 18.07
C LEU A 218 9.57 10.63 19.19
N ALA A 219 10.60 11.31 19.72
CA ALA A 219 11.40 10.82 20.83
C ALA A 219 10.57 10.62 22.12
N LYS A 220 9.62 11.52 22.41
CA LYS A 220 8.77 11.47 23.61
C LYS A 220 7.69 10.40 23.54
N GLN A 221 7.35 9.88 22.38
CA GLN A 221 6.32 8.85 22.26
C GLN A 221 6.63 7.61 23.11
N ARG A 222 5.61 7.07 23.78
CA ARG A 222 5.76 5.85 24.57
C ARG A 222 5.77 4.62 23.66
N HIS A 223 6.59 3.63 24.00
CA HIS A 223 6.48 2.32 23.35
C HIS A 223 5.09 1.73 23.61
N TYR A 224 4.29 1.55 22.55
CA TYR A 224 2.87 1.18 22.69
C TYR A 224 2.66 -0.15 23.43
N PHE A 225 3.58 -1.09 23.22
CA PHE A 225 3.54 -2.41 23.88
C PHE A 225 4.46 -2.53 25.09
N GLY A 226 4.94 -1.41 25.66
CA GLY A 226 5.76 -1.43 26.87
C GLY A 226 7.10 -2.18 26.75
N GLY A 227 7.76 -2.10 25.60
CA GLY A 227 9.01 -2.79 25.29
C GLY A 227 8.84 -4.18 24.64
N ASP A 228 7.61 -4.74 24.61
CA ASP A 228 7.38 -6.03 23.96
C ASP A 228 7.55 -5.94 22.43
N ILE A 229 8.29 -6.90 21.86
CA ILE A 229 8.41 -7.07 20.42
C ILE A 229 7.07 -7.59 19.85
N LYS A 230 6.29 -6.67 19.26
CA LYS A 230 5.05 -6.98 18.55
C LYS A 230 5.01 -6.23 17.23
N ARG A 231 4.57 -6.91 16.18
CA ARG A 231 4.45 -6.31 14.86
C ARG A 231 3.18 -5.48 14.76
N ALA A 232 3.34 -4.19 14.49
CA ALA A 232 2.27 -3.26 14.22
C ALA A 232 2.66 -2.36 13.06
N TYR A 233 1.95 -2.43 11.94
CA TYR A 233 2.35 -1.71 10.73
C TYR A 233 2.42 -0.19 10.93
N HIS A 234 3.65 0.33 10.97
CA HIS A 234 3.99 1.75 10.87
C HIS A 234 3.71 2.25 9.44
N ALA A 235 2.44 2.44 9.11
CA ALA A 235 2.01 2.87 7.78
C ALA A 235 2.69 4.18 7.37
N VAL A 236 2.78 5.11 8.32
CA VAL A 236 3.37 6.44 8.18
C VAL A 236 4.68 6.56 8.93
N THR A 237 4.64 6.26 10.24
CA THR A 237 5.70 6.69 11.16
C THR A 237 7.07 6.08 10.90
N ARG A 238 7.16 4.91 10.24
CA ARG A 238 8.45 4.28 9.91
C ARG A 238 9.38 5.25 9.18
N GLY A 239 8.94 5.85 8.08
CA GLY A 239 9.71 6.84 7.34
C GLY A 239 10.05 8.11 8.14
N TRP A 240 9.22 8.52 9.10
CA TRP A 240 9.54 9.65 9.97
C TRP A 240 10.66 9.33 10.98
N TYR A 241 10.55 8.18 11.65
CA TYR A 241 11.59 7.69 12.56
C TYR A 241 12.89 7.43 11.81
N LEU A 242 12.83 6.81 10.63
CA LEU A 242 14.02 6.56 9.81
C LEU A 242 14.65 7.84 9.28
N ASN A 243 13.86 8.84 8.87
CA ASN A 243 14.41 10.13 8.45
C ASN A 243 15.19 10.81 9.58
N GLU A 244 14.69 10.78 10.81
CA GLU A 244 15.43 11.35 11.95
C GLU A 244 16.70 10.54 12.26
N ILE A 245 16.62 9.21 12.27
CA ILE A 245 17.82 8.35 12.46
C ILE A 245 18.87 8.66 11.39
N VAL A 246 18.47 8.78 10.13
CA VAL A 246 19.36 9.09 9.01
C VAL A 246 19.97 10.49 9.15
N ARG A 247 19.18 11.51 9.51
CA ARG A 247 19.69 12.87 9.76
C ARG A 247 20.75 12.92 10.87
N ARG A 248 20.67 12.04 11.86
CA ARG A 248 21.63 11.97 12.98
C ARG A 248 22.97 11.35 12.58
N VAL A 249 23.00 10.48 11.58
CA VAL A 249 24.21 9.74 11.17
C VAL A 249 24.81 10.21 9.85
N ASP A 250 24.02 10.83 8.98
CA ASP A 250 24.51 11.38 7.72
C ASP A 250 25.42 12.60 7.99
N PRO A 251 26.63 12.66 7.43
CA PRO A 251 27.56 13.78 7.66
C PRO A 251 27.02 15.17 7.29
N HIS A 252 26.02 15.22 6.40
CA HIS A 252 25.37 16.46 5.96
C HIS A 252 23.96 16.62 6.54
N ALA A 253 23.57 15.78 7.51
CA ALA A 253 22.25 15.76 8.13
C ALA A 253 21.09 15.75 7.12
N ARG A 254 21.30 15.05 5.99
CA ARG A 254 20.31 14.93 4.91
C ARG A 254 19.19 13.97 5.29
N THR A 255 18.03 14.14 4.66
CA THR A 255 16.92 13.18 4.74
C THR A 255 17.12 12.03 3.76
N ILE A 256 16.35 10.94 3.90
CA ILE A 256 16.38 9.82 2.94
C ILE A 256 16.00 10.31 1.54
N GLY A 257 15.00 11.19 1.42
CA GLY A 257 14.62 11.77 0.14
C GLY A 257 15.74 12.57 -0.51
N ARG A 258 16.51 13.33 0.30
CA ARG A 258 17.66 14.07 -0.20
C ARG A 258 18.80 13.15 -0.63
N ILE A 259 19.07 12.07 0.11
CA ILE A 259 20.05 11.04 -0.28
C ILE A 259 19.63 10.35 -1.57
N ALA A 260 18.34 10.01 -1.73
CA ALA A 260 17.84 9.42 -2.96
C ALA A 260 18.06 10.34 -4.16
N LYS A 261 17.84 11.65 -4.01
CA LYS A 261 18.10 12.65 -5.05
C LYS A 261 19.59 12.82 -5.36
N GLU A 262 20.41 13.04 -4.33
CA GLU A 262 21.83 13.42 -4.52
C GLU A 262 22.75 12.23 -4.79
N GLU A 263 22.32 11.00 -4.47
CA GLU A 263 23.12 9.80 -4.69
C GLU A 263 22.46 8.89 -5.72
N LEU A 264 21.25 8.38 -5.46
CA LEU A 264 20.65 7.40 -6.38
C LEU A 264 20.35 8.00 -7.75
N MET A 265 19.75 9.18 -7.83
CA MET A 265 19.46 9.81 -9.13
C MET A 265 20.73 10.35 -9.84
N VAL A 266 21.86 10.47 -9.12
CA VAL A 266 23.16 10.83 -9.72
C VAL A 266 23.87 9.59 -10.24
N ASP A 267 23.90 8.51 -9.45
CA ASP A 267 24.47 7.21 -9.83
C ASP A 267 23.68 6.55 -10.98
N TYR A 268 22.37 6.81 -11.04
CA TYR A 268 21.43 6.22 -12.00
C TYR A 268 20.53 7.34 -12.63
N PRO A 269 21.00 8.01 -13.69
CA PRO A 269 20.37 9.24 -14.22
C PRO A 269 18.96 9.09 -14.82
N ASP A 270 18.52 7.86 -15.07
CA ASP A 270 17.19 7.52 -15.56
C ASP A 270 16.18 7.22 -14.42
N LEU A 271 16.61 7.27 -13.16
CA LEU A 271 15.71 7.17 -12.01
C LEU A 271 15.07 8.52 -11.67
N GLU A 272 13.78 8.46 -11.32
CA GLU A 272 13.03 9.61 -10.80
C GLU A 272 12.44 9.29 -9.42
N LEU A 273 13.03 9.84 -8.35
CA LEU A 273 12.68 9.51 -6.98
C LEU A 273 12.37 10.78 -6.15
N HIS A 274 11.13 11.26 -6.23
CA HIS A 274 10.73 12.52 -5.60
C HIS A 274 9.95 12.29 -4.30
N TYR A 275 10.57 12.55 -3.15
CA TYR A 275 9.92 12.38 -1.84
C TYR A 275 9.31 13.66 -1.27
N SER A 276 9.96 14.80 -1.49
CA SER A 276 9.56 16.13 -1.06
C SER A 276 10.08 17.18 -2.05
N HIS A 277 9.56 18.42 -1.98
CA HIS A 277 10.07 19.53 -2.76
C HIS A 277 11.37 20.06 -2.16
N PHE A 278 12.36 20.23 -3.01
CA PHE A 278 13.63 20.85 -2.69
C PHE A 278 13.86 22.10 -3.55
N ASP A 279 14.57 23.10 -3.02
CA ASP A 279 14.78 24.39 -3.71
C ASP A 279 15.45 24.25 -5.10
N ASP A 280 16.16 23.14 -5.32
CA ASP A 280 16.87 22.77 -6.54
C ASP A 280 16.10 21.70 -7.37
N ASP A 281 14.80 21.56 -7.17
CA ASP A 281 13.96 20.62 -7.93
C ASP A 281 13.59 21.11 -9.33
N ASN A 282 13.31 20.14 -10.20
CA ASN A 282 12.82 20.34 -11.55
C ASN A 282 11.28 20.40 -11.62
N ASP A 283 10.73 20.33 -12.82
CA ASP A 283 9.29 20.41 -13.13
C ASP A 283 8.45 19.19 -12.69
N TRP A 284 8.97 18.28 -11.86
CA TRP A 284 8.33 16.99 -11.52
C TRP A 284 6.89 17.14 -11.00
N GLU A 285 6.60 18.21 -10.26
CA GLU A 285 5.26 18.47 -9.71
C GLU A 285 4.20 18.59 -10.81
N THR A 286 4.55 19.16 -11.95
CA THR A 286 3.64 19.35 -13.10
C THR A 286 3.33 18.04 -13.82
N ARG A 287 4.17 17.01 -13.61
CA ARG A 287 4.05 15.70 -14.25
C ARG A 287 3.23 14.71 -13.43
N LEU A 288 2.96 15.03 -12.16
CA LEU A 288 2.25 14.18 -11.22
C LEU A 288 0.77 13.98 -11.61
N SER A 289 0.37 12.73 -11.80
CA SER A 289 -1.04 12.36 -12.03
C SER A 289 -1.83 12.37 -10.72
N PRO A 290 -3.06 12.92 -10.70
CA PRO A 290 -3.93 12.81 -9.52
C PRO A 290 -4.29 11.35 -9.24
N MET A 291 -4.60 11.03 -7.99
CA MET A 291 -5.21 9.75 -7.63
C MET A 291 -6.73 9.83 -7.82
N VAL A 292 -7.31 8.81 -8.44
CA VAL A 292 -8.75 8.71 -8.69
C VAL A 292 -9.30 7.49 -7.98
N GLU A 293 -10.06 7.72 -6.91
CA GLU A 293 -10.64 6.64 -6.10
C GLU A 293 -11.69 5.84 -6.86
N TYR A 294 -11.74 4.54 -6.60
CA TYR A 294 -12.89 3.72 -6.96
C TYR A 294 -14.16 4.25 -6.30
N PRO A 295 -15.32 4.20 -6.97
CA PRO A 295 -16.58 4.64 -6.39
C PRO A 295 -16.91 3.92 -5.08
N VAL A 296 -17.38 4.68 -4.09
CA VAL A 296 -17.75 4.18 -2.75
C VAL A 296 -18.74 3.01 -2.81
N LEU A 297 -19.64 2.99 -3.79
CA LEU A 297 -20.58 1.89 -4.01
C LEU A 297 -19.87 0.54 -4.19
N ARG A 298 -18.68 0.52 -4.82
CA ARG A 298 -17.88 -0.69 -4.99
C ARG A 298 -17.39 -1.25 -3.65
N ILE A 299 -17.00 -0.36 -2.73
CA ILE A 299 -16.57 -0.70 -1.37
C ILE A 299 -17.74 -1.26 -0.56
N ILE A 300 -18.89 -0.60 -0.62
CA ILE A 300 -20.11 -1.04 0.06
C ILE A 300 -20.52 -2.44 -0.39
N GLY A 301 -20.51 -2.71 -1.70
CA GLY A 301 -20.81 -4.06 -2.19
C GLY A 301 -19.89 -5.14 -1.64
N ARG A 302 -18.58 -4.89 -1.63
CA ARG A 302 -17.59 -5.83 -1.08
C ARG A 302 -17.84 -6.17 0.39
N LEU A 303 -18.29 -5.20 1.19
CA LEU A 303 -18.53 -5.38 2.62
C LEU A 303 -19.79 -6.21 2.91
N PHE A 304 -20.83 -6.11 2.07
CA PHE A 304 -22.16 -6.66 2.38
C PHE A 304 -22.58 -7.85 1.51
N LEU A 305 -21.94 -8.13 0.37
CA LEU A 305 -22.32 -9.26 -0.50
C LEU A 305 -21.64 -10.58 -0.10
N PRO A 306 -22.36 -11.71 -0.13
CA PRO A 306 -21.77 -13.05 0.00
C PRO A 306 -20.68 -13.34 -1.04
N ARG A 307 -19.62 -14.06 -0.64
CA ARG A 307 -18.47 -14.39 -1.49
C ARG A 307 -18.82 -14.97 -2.86
N PHE A 308 -19.84 -15.83 -2.97
CA PHE A 308 -20.24 -16.46 -4.24
C PHE A 308 -20.90 -15.47 -5.23
N LEU A 309 -21.33 -14.29 -4.78
CA LEU A 309 -21.78 -13.20 -5.65
C LEU A 309 -20.64 -12.25 -6.04
N GLN A 310 -19.46 -12.42 -5.42
CA GLN A 310 -18.26 -11.64 -5.70
C GLN A 310 -17.37 -12.28 -6.77
N THR A 311 -17.83 -13.32 -7.48
CA THR A 311 -16.98 -14.18 -8.32
C THR A 311 -16.95 -13.85 -9.82
N ASN A 312 -17.52 -12.74 -10.27
CA ASN A 312 -17.52 -12.39 -11.71
C ASN A 312 -16.93 -11.00 -11.95
N GLU A 313 -15.89 -10.94 -12.80
CA GLU A 313 -15.37 -9.80 -13.60
C GLU A 313 -15.10 -8.44 -12.92
N TYR A 314 -15.47 -8.23 -11.66
CA TYR A 314 -15.52 -6.92 -11.02
C TYR A 314 -14.88 -6.87 -9.64
N ILE A 315 -14.71 -8.04 -9.04
CA ILE A 315 -14.16 -8.21 -7.72
C ILE A 315 -13.11 -9.28 -7.92
N GLY A 316 -11.88 -8.84 -8.15
CA GLY A 316 -10.73 -9.73 -8.34
C GLY A 316 -10.79 -10.89 -7.37
N HIS A 317 -10.63 -12.10 -7.89
CA HIS A 317 -10.73 -13.31 -7.12
C HIS A 317 -9.80 -13.25 -5.89
N ARG A 318 -10.39 -13.62 -4.74
CA ARG A 318 -9.79 -14.32 -3.57
C ARG A 318 -9.48 -13.58 -2.27
N ASP A 319 -9.31 -12.25 -2.20
CA ASP A 319 -8.65 -11.69 -1.01
C ASP A 319 -9.49 -10.87 -0.02
N ILE A 320 -10.82 -11.03 0.01
CA ILE A 320 -11.62 -10.43 1.10
C ILE A 320 -12.34 -11.54 1.88
N GLN A 321 -11.94 -11.71 3.15
CA GLN A 321 -12.78 -12.38 4.12
C GLN A 321 -14.01 -11.53 4.38
N PRO A 322 -15.25 -12.06 4.19
CA PRO A 322 -16.44 -11.31 4.53
C PRO A 322 -16.37 -10.96 6.02
N LEU A 323 -16.57 -9.70 6.36
CA LEU A 323 -16.62 -9.20 7.74
C LEU A 323 -17.86 -9.67 8.51
N HIS A 324 -18.55 -10.69 7.99
CA HIS A 324 -19.88 -11.09 8.39
C HIS A 324 -19.99 -11.68 9.81
N PRO A 325 -18.92 -12.13 10.52
CA PRO A 325 -19.02 -12.39 11.95
C PRO A 325 -18.35 -11.34 12.85
N LEU A 326 -17.80 -10.24 12.32
CA LEU A 326 -16.81 -9.39 12.99
C LEU A 326 -17.22 -7.93 13.22
N VAL A 327 -18.49 -7.57 13.06
CA VAL A 327 -18.96 -6.18 13.21
C VAL A 327 -18.69 -5.61 14.62
N GLY A 328 -18.74 -6.44 15.66
CA GLY A 328 -18.42 -6.04 17.05
C GLY A 328 -16.91 -5.87 17.32
N GLN A 329 -16.05 -6.66 16.67
CA GLN A 329 -14.59 -6.48 16.79
C GLN A 329 -14.10 -5.33 15.89
N LEU A 330 -14.78 -5.04 14.78
CA LEU A 330 -14.46 -3.95 13.86
C LEU A 330 -14.42 -2.58 14.54
N ILE A 331 -15.35 -2.31 15.46
CA ILE A 331 -15.43 -1.02 16.17
C ILE A 331 -14.22 -0.82 17.10
N ARG A 332 -13.77 -1.89 17.79
CA ARG A 332 -12.55 -1.85 18.63
C ARG A 332 -11.26 -1.79 17.79
N LYS A 333 -11.22 -2.54 16.68
CA LYS A 333 -10.11 -2.61 15.72
C LYS A 333 -9.90 -1.29 14.95
N TRP A 334 -10.98 -0.55 14.68
CA TRP A 334 -10.91 0.76 14.02
C TRP A 334 -10.04 1.77 14.77
N SER A 335 -10.08 1.76 16.11
CA SER A 335 -9.30 2.70 16.94
C SER A 335 -7.78 2.55 16.82
N THR A 336 -7.27 1.36 16.52
CA THR A 336 -5.82 1.09 16.41
C THR A 336 -5.34 1.29 14.97
N ILE A 337 -6.17 0.91 13.98
CA ILE A 337 -5.90 1.19 12.56
C ILE A 337 -5.91 2.70 12.30
N SER A 338 -6.89 3.44 12.83
CA SER A 338 -6.95 4.90 12.68
C SER A 338 -5.72 5.60 13.27
N LYS A 339 -5.18 5.10 14.39
CA LYS A 339 -3.92 5.58 14.98
C LYS A 339 -2.72 5.36 14.06
N ALA A 340 -2.63 4.19 13.42
CA ALA A 340 -1.53 3.88 12.49
C ALA A 340 -1.56 4.74 11.21
N LEU A 341 -2.75 5.21 10.83
CA LEU A 341 -3.00 6.08 9.67
C LEU A 341 -2.99 7.56 10.03
N THR A 342 -2.13 7.91 10.99
CA THR A 342 -1.99 9.23 11.61
C THR A 342 -2.16 10.37 10.57
N PRO A 343 -2.89 11.47 10.89
CA PRO A 343 -2.89 12.66 10.04
C PRO A 343 -1.46 13.06 9.69
N PRO A 344 -1.20 13.48 8.43
CA PRO A 344 -2.16 13.92 7.42
C PRO A 344 -2.63 12.82 6.47
N MET A 345 -2.36 11.54 6.69
CA MET A 345 -2.70 10.48 5.72
C MET A 345 -4.18 10.12 5.63
N ALA A 346 -5.01 10.60 6.57
CA ALA A 346 -6.46 10.42 6.53
C ALA A 346 -7.16 11.66 5.93
N PRO A 347 -8.01 11.52 4.89
CA PRO A 347 -8.29 10.32 4.10
C PRO A 347 -7.16 9.97 3.09
N PHE A 348 -7.03 8.70 2.72
CA PHE A 348 -5.94 8.19 1.87
C PHE A 348 -5.84 8.85 0.50
N ALA A 349 -6.95 9.24 -0.13
CA ALA A 349 -6.93 10.01 -1.38
C ALA A 349 -6.90 11.52 -1.15
N LYS A 350 -5.91 11.98 -0.38
CA LYS A 350 -5.56 13.40 -0.44
C LYS A 350 -4.93 13.73 -1.77
N ASP A 351 -5.12 14.98 -2.20
CA ASP A 351 -4.42 15.50 -3.35
C ASP A 351 -2.93 15.70 -2.99
N PHE A 352 -2.11 14.74 -3.39
CA PHE A 352 -0.67 14.76 -3.19
C PHE A 352 0.06 15.75 -4.11
N ARG A 353 -0.66 16.51 -4.94
CA ARG A 353 -0.11 17.60 -5.78
C ARG A 353 -0.06 18.95 -5.06
N THR A 354 -0.54 19.01 -3.82
CA THR A 354 -0.55 20.26 -3.04
C THR A 354 0.85 20.60 -2.55
N LYS A 355 1.19 21.89 -2.51
CA LYS A 355 2.49 22.37 -1.98
C LYS A 355 2.75 21.86 -0.56
N GLN A 356 1.70 21.75 0.25
CA GLN A 356 1.79 21.22 1.61
C GLN A 356 2.21 19.74 1.62
N ALA A 357 1.64 18.92 0.74
CA ALA A 357 2.01 17.51 0.62
C ALA A 357 3.44 17.32 0.07
N HIS A 358 3.91 18.24 -0.77
CA HIS A 358 5.29 18.21 -1.28
C HIS A 358 6.31 18.68 -0.23
N ALA A 359 5.95 19.62 0.63
CA ALA A 359 6.87 20.16 1.63
C ALA A 359 7.18 19.19 2.79
N THR A 360 6.39 18.12 2.94
CA THR A 360 6.63 17.10 3.98
C THR A 360 7.22 15.83 3.42
N GLU A 361 8.21 15.30 4.11
CA GLU A 361 8.86 14.05 3.73
C GLU A 361 8.50 12.92 4.70
N SER A 362 7.91 11.85 4.15
CA SER A 362 7.75 10.58 4.85
C SER A 362 7.99 9.45 3.87
N THR A 363 9.15 8.82 3.95
CA THR A 363 9.56 7.80 2.98
C THR A 363 8.66 6.55 2.95
N SER A 364 7.88 6.35 4.00
CA SER A 364 6.79 5.40 4.10
C SER A 364 5.67 5.57 3.07
N PHE A 365 5.42 6.80 2.61
CA PHE A 365 4.27 7.09 1.75
C PHE A 365 4.48 8.19 0.72
N SER A 366 5.49 9.05 0.81
CA SER A 366 5.55 10.31 0.06
C SER A 366 6.27 10.21 -1.28
N LEU A 367 6.76 9.05 -1.69
CA LEU A 367 7.48 8.87 -2.96
C LEU A 367 6.55 9.10 -4.16
N LYS A 368 6.97 9.95 -5.09
CA LYS A 368 6.42 10.09 -6.44
C LYS A 368 7.44 9.62 -7.45
N THR A 369 7.05 8.67 -8.27
CA THR A 369 7.94 7.98 -9.23
C THR A 369 7.14 7.33 -10.35
N ASN A 370 7.80 6.58 -11.23
CA ASN A 370 7.21 5.82 -12.33
C ASN A 370 7.56 4.32 -12.20
N ALA A 371 6.92 3.46 -13.01
CA ALA A 371 7.20 2.02 -12.95
C ALA A 371 8.64 1.69 -13.34
N HIS A 372 9.20 2.37 -14.35
CA HIS A 372 10.56 2.14 -14.83
C HIS A 372 11.59 2.26 -13.70
N SER A 373 11.58 3.38 -12.98
CA SER A 373 12.53 3.68 -11.91
C SER A 373 12.49 2.62 -10.80
N LEU A 374 11.30 2.22 -10.38
CA LEU A 374 11.12 1.18 -9.39
C LEU A 374 11.59 -0.18 -9.92
N ALA A 375 11.18 -0.58 -11.13
CA ALA A 375 11.54 -1.88 -11.70
C ALA A 375 13.05 -2.01 -11.94
N LYS A 376 13.73 -0.93 -12.34
CA LYS A 376 15.19 -0.88 -12.49
C LYS A 376 15.91 -1.15 -11.17
N LEU A 377 15.51 -0.47 -10.09
CA LEU A 377 16.04 -0.75 -8.76
C LEU A 377 15.74 -2.20 -8.33
N MET A 378 14.54 -2.69 -8.59
CA MET A 378 14.17 -4.07 -8.27
C MET A 378 14.97 -5.08 -9.11
N ALA A 379 15.37 -4.74 -10.34
CA ALA A 379 16.24 -5.58 -11.17
C ALA A 379 17.64 -5.69 -10.59
N MET A 380 18.22 -4.59 -10.10
CA MET A 380 19.50 -4.62 -9.37
C MET A 380 19.39 -5.44 -8.07
N MET A 381 18.24 -5.37 -7.38
CA MET A 381 17.98 -6.22 -6.21
C MET A 381 17.81 -7.70 -6.57
N ALA A 382 17.22 -8.03 -7.71
CA ALA A 382 17.20 -9.40 -8.24
C ALA A 382 18.63 -9.87 -8.59
N ASN A 383 19.47 -8.96 -9.07
CA ASN A 383 20.89 -9.16 -9.35
C ASN A 383 21.80 -9.00 -8.11
N LYS A 384 21.27 -9.25 -6.91
CA LYS A 384 22.03 -9.28 -5.64
C LYS A 384 22.77 -7.98 -5.31
N GLY A 385 22.21 -6.85 -5.72
CA GLY A 385 22.78 -5.52 -5.53
C GLY A 385 23.74 -5.09 -6.63
N ALA A 386 24.12 -5.97 -7.56
CA ALA A 386 25.02 -5.61 -8.65
C ALA A 386 24.31 -4.79 -9.74
N SER A 387 25.05 -3.89 -10.37
CA SER A 387 24.58 -3.07 -11.48
C SER A 387 24.07 -3.92 -12.64
N ILE A 388 22.99 -3.47 -13.27
CA ILE A 388 22.48 -4.06 -14.52
C ILE A 388 23.14 -3.46 -15.77
N HIS A 389 23.95 -2.40 -15.59
CA HIS A 389 24.79 -1.79 -16.63
C HIS A 389 26.27 -1.69 -16.16
N PRO A 390 26.99 -2.83 -16.02
CA PRO A 390 28.34 -2.85 -15.48
C PRO A 390 29.30 -1.94 -16.27
N GLY A 391 30.07 -1.13 -15.53
CA GLY A 391 31.05 -0.18 -16.09
C GLY A 391 30.44 1.17 -16.52
N GLN A 392 29.12 1.30 -16.54
CA GLN A 392 28.42 2.57 -16.75
C GLN A 392 27.80 3.07 -15.45
N GLU A 393 27.19 2.17 -14.68
CA GLU A 393 26.53 2.46 -13.42
C GLU A 393 27.17 1.66 -12.28
N PRO A 394 27.30 2.22 -11.07
CA PRO A 394 27.88 1.52 -9.93
C PRO A 394 26.92 0.46 -9.38
N ASP A 395 27.46 -0.50 -8.63
CA ASP A 395 26.65 -1.46 -7.88
C ASP A 395 25.75 -0.72 -6.86
N LEU A 396 24.49 -1.16 -6.78
CA LEU A 396 23.51 -0.62 -5.84
C LEU A 396 23.89 -0.94 -4.40
N LEU A 397 24.31 -2.19 -4.17
CA LEU A 397 24.79 -2.74 -2.91
C LEU A 397 25.88 -3.78 -3.19
N VAL A 398 26.90 -3.84 -2.32
CA VAL A 398 27.85 -4.97 -2.33
C VAL A 398 27.17 -6.25 -1.83
N THR A 399 27.58 -7.40 -2.35
CA THR A 399 26.88 -8.68 -2.16
C THR A 399 26.70 -9.10 -0.70
N ASN A 400 27.67 -8.83 0.18
CA ASN A 400 27.56 -9.15 1.60
C ASN A 400 26.52 -8.28 2.31
N VAL A 401 26.44 -6.99 1.96
CA VAL A 401 25.42 -6.07 2.50
C VAL A 401 24.04 -6.43 1.95
N TYR A 402 23.93 -6.75 0.65
CA TYR A 402 22.69 -7.28 0.08
C TYR A 402 22.22 -8.52 0.83
N THR A 403 23.14 -9.46 1.10
CA THR A 403 22.83 -10.72 1.79
C THR A 403 22.35 -10.46 3.22
N ASP A 404 23.03 -9.59 3.97
CA ASP A 404 22.59 -9.21 5.33
C ASP A 404 21.21 -8.54 5.30
N ALA A 405 21.03 -7.54 4.43
CA ALA A 405 19.78 -6.79 4.34
C ALA A 405 18.58 -7.67 3.89
N THR A 406 18.80 -8.65 3.02
CA THR A 406 17.75 -9.58 2.55
C THR A 406 17.61 -10.84 3.39
N THR A 407 18.43 -10.99 4.44
CA THR A 407 18.31 -12.09 5.40
C THR A 407 16.96 -11.99 6.10
N TYR A 408 16.27 -13.12 6.20
CA TYR A 408 15.00 -13.23 6.90
C TYR A 408 15.16 -12.84 8.37
N HIS A 409 14.32 -11.93 8.85
CA HIS A 409 14.33 -11.46 10.23
C HIS A 409 13.25 -12.15 11.07
N SER A 410 11.98 -12.01 10.69
CA SER A 410 10.88 -12.56 11.48
C SER A 410 9.56 -12.65 10.70
N THR A 411 8.76 -13.65 11.06
CA THR A 411 7.35 -13.78 10.64
C THR A 411 6.47 -13.71 11.88
N ARG A 412 5.62 -12.69 11.93
CA ARG A 412 4.68 -12.42 13.01
C ARG A 412 3.37 -11.91 12.42
N PRO A 413 2.21 -12.26 13.01
CA PRO A 413 0.96 -11.60 12.68
C PRO A 413 1.05 -10.12 13.04
N CYS A 414 0.63 -9.26 12.11
CA CYS A 414 0.60 -7.82 12.29
C CYS A 414 -0.70 -7.40 12.99
N THR A 415 -0.62 -6.61 14.07
CA THR A 415 -1.80 -6.15 14.80
C THR A 415 -2.62 -5.10 14.06
N ILE A 416 -2.07 -4.51 12.99
CA ILE A 416 -2.72 -3.46 12.19
C ILE A 416 -3.31 -4.02 10.91
N THR A 417 -2.53 -4.75 10.12
CA THR A 417 -3.01 -5.33 8.85
C THR A 417 -3.73 -6.66 9.05
N TYR A 418 -3.50 -7.33 10.19
CA TYR A 418 -3.95 -8.71 10.47
C TYR A 418 -3.38 -9.77 9.53
N GLU A 419 -2.42 -9.37 8.69
CA GLU A 419 -1.66 -10.27 7.83
C GLU A 419 -0.44 -10.80 8.57
N VAL A 420 -0.01 -11.99 8.18
CA VAL A 420 1.27 -12.55 8.60
C VAL A 420 2.32 -12.05 7.61
N LEU A 421 3.21 -11.17 8.06
CA LEU A 421 4.18 -10.51 7.17
C LEU A 421 5.58 -11.12 7.35
N PRO A 422 6.10 -11.95 6.45
CA PRO A 422 7.51 -12.35 6.55
C PRO A 422 8.40 -11.17 6.11
N LEU A 423 9.29 -10.70 7.00
CA LEU A 423 10.15 -9.54 6.73
C LEU A 423 11.63 -9.91 6.80
N SER A 424 12.41 -9.28 5.93
CA SER A 424 13.88 -9.27 5.95
C SER A 424 14.44 -8.19 6.90
N ARG A 425 15.75 -8.22 7.17
CA ARG A 425 16.43 -7.23 8.03
C ARG A 425 16.35 -5.81 7.47
N GLY A 426 16.43 -5.65 6.16
CA GLY A 426 16.22 -4.39 5.44
C GLY A 426 14.75 -3.97 5.33
N GLY A 427 13.85 -4.70 6.01
CA GLY A 427 12.45 -4.32 6.15
C GLY A 427 11.63 -4.48 4.88
N TRP A 428 12.05 -5.33 3.94
CA TRP A 428 11.25 -5.77 2.80
C TRP A 428 10.48 -7.03 3.14
N ILE A 429 9.32 -7.17 2.52
CA ILE A 429 8.59 -8.44 2.54
C ILE A 429 9.45 -9.48 1.84
N LYS A 430 9.44 -10.69 2.37
CA LYS A 430 10.15 -11.86 1.83
C LYS A 430 9.24 -13.07 1.98
N ASP A 431 8.30 -13.21 1.07
CA ASP A 431 7.21 -14.18 1.18
C ASP A 431 7.33 -15.28 0.12
N ARG A 432 7.47 -16.52 0.59
CA ARG A 432 7.40 -17.70 -0.26
C ARG A 432 5.94 -18.08 -0.39
N ASN A 433 5.42 -18.03 -1.62
CA ASN A 433 4.00 -18.08 -1.96
C ASN A 433 3.25 -16.77 -1.71
N PHE A 434 3.86 -15.62 -2.01
CA PHE A 434 3.22 -14.30 -1.97
C PHE A 434 1.82 -14.32 -2.61
N HIS A 435 0.79 -14.40 -1.74
CA HIS A 435 -0.62 -14.59 -2.12
C HIS A 435 -0.89 -15.73 -3.13
N GLY A 436 -0.01 -16.74 -3.22
CA GLY A 436 0.14 -17.56 -4.42
C GLY A 436 -0.53 -18.94 -4.41
N GLU A 437 -1.41 -19.16 -5.38
CA GLU A 437 -1.59 -20.43 -6.12
C GLU A 437 -0.95 -20.25 -7.53
N GLY A 438 -1.18 -21.17 -8.47
CA GLY A 438 -0.78 -20.96 -9.87
C GLY A 438 0.73 -20.79 -10.09
N ALA A 439 1.12 -19.80 -10.91
CA ALA A 439 2.53 -19.62 -11.30
C ALA A 439 3.41 -19.07 -10.17
N LEU A 440 2.82 -18.36 -9.20
CA LEU A 440 3.52 -17.83 -8.02
C LEU A 440 3.74 -18.88 -6.92
N LYS A 441 3.13 -20.07 -7.06
CA LYS A 441 3.34 -21.16 -6.11
C LYS A 441 4.83 -21.54 -6.04
N GLY A 442 5.35 -21.59 -4.82
CA GLY A 442 6.73 -21.92 -4.49
C GLY A 442 7.73 -20.77 -4.67
N VAL A 443 7.30 -19.65 -5.27
CA VAL A 443 8.18 -18.52 -5.61
C VAL A 443 8.34 -17.60 -4.42
N GLU A 444 9.58 -17.21 -4.12
CA GLU A 444 9.89 -16.20 -3.10
C GLU A 444 9.90 -14.81 -3.72
N VAL A 445 8.92 -13.99 -3.33
CA VAL A 445 8.80 -12.62 -3.79
C VAL A 445 9.26 -11.68 -2.69
N GLN A 446 10.05 -10.68 -3.07
CA GLN A 446 10.55 -9.66 -2.16
C GLN A 446 10.14 -8.26 -2.59
N GLY A 447 9.97 -7.35 -1.64
CA GLY A 447 9.69 -5.93 -1.92
C GLY A 447 8.54 -5.33 -1.11
N TRP A 448 7.80 -4.41 -1.72
CA TRP A 448 6.65 -3.73 -1.12
C TRP A 448 5.52 -3.44 -2.11
N GLY A 449 4.29 -3.44 -1.59
CA GLY A 449 3.14 -2.85 -2.24
C GLY A 449 2.75 -1.51 -1.62
N GLY A 450 2.01 -0.71 -2.38
CA GLY A 450 1.48 0.57 -1.96
C GLY A 450 -0.04 0.60 -2.02
N ALA A 451 -0.64 1.37 -1.12
CA ALA A 451 -2.08 1.63 -1.15
C ALA A 451 -2.51 2.10 -2.55
N GLY A 452 -3.64 1.60 -3.04
CA GLY A 452 -4.17 1.94 -4.36
C GLY A 452 -3.71 1.03 -5.50
N GLY A 453 -2.71 0.16 -5.29
CA GLY A 453 -2.37 -0.91 -6.23
C GLY A 453 -0.94 -0.94 -6.73
N SER A 454 -0.13 0.09 -6.44
CA SER A 454 1.28 0.10 -6.88
C SER A 454 2.10 -1.05 -6.26
N LEU A 455 3.09 -1.54 -6.99
CA LEU A 455 3.98 -2.63 -6.58
C LEU A 455 5.42 -2.33 -6.98
N ALA A 456 6.37 -2.62 -6.10
CA ALA A 456 7.81 -2.64 -6.37
C ALA A 456 8.38 -3.95 -5.80
N LEU A 457 8.59 -4.94 -6.67
CA LEU A 457 8.89 -6.31 -6.29
C LEU A 457 10.05 -6.90 -7.09
N TRP A 458 10.82 -7.79 -6.49
CA TRP A 458 11.84 -8.58 -7.18
C TRP A 458 11.75 -10.06 -6.82
N ILE A 459 12.27 -10.90 -7.71
CA ILE A 459 12.35 -12.35 -7.55
C ILE A 459 13.76 -12.78 -7.97
N GLU A 460 14.61 -13.09 -6.98
CA GLU A 460 16.02 -13.48 -7.21
C GLU A 460 16.12 -14.77 -8.03
N GLU A 461 15.34 -15.80 -7.67
CA GLU A 461 15.38 -17.14 -8.30
C GLU A 461 14.95 -17.15 -9.78
N LEU A 462 14.28 -16.09 -10.24
CA LEU A 462 13.85 -15.94 -11.64
C LEU A 462 14.51 -14.76 -12.35
N ASP A 463 15.35 -14.00 -11.64
CA ASP A 463 16.01 -12.78 -12.11
C ASP A 463 15.00 -11.76 -12.66
N ILE A 464 13.97 -11.45 -11.86
CA ILE A 464 12.89 -10.53 -12.23
C ILE A 464 12.95 -9.29 -11.33
N GLY A 465 12.99 -8.11 -11.97
CA GLY A 465 12.57 -6.84 -11.37
C GLY A 465 11.21 -6.42 -11.93
N PHE A 466 10.24 -6.11 -11.06
CA PHE A 466 8.86 -5.84 -11.45
C PHE A 466 8.32 -4.60 -10.75
N SER A 467 7.67 -3.72 -11.53
CA SER A 467 6.88 -2.63 -10.96
C SER A 467 5.65 -2.32 -11.80
N TYR A 468 4.55 -2.03 -11.11
CA TYR A 468 3.32 -1.51 -11.69
C TYR A 468 2.87 -0.31 -10.86
N VAL A 469 2.52 0.79 -11.52
CA VAL A 469 2.01 2.01 -10.89
C VAL A 469 0.75 2.48 -11.62
N THR A 470 -0.22 3.00 -10.88
CA THR A 470 -1.54 3.35 -11.38
C THR A 470 -2.09 4.56 -10.64
N ASN A 471 -2.88 5.36 -11.33
CA ASN A 471 -3.62 6.47 -10.75
C ASN A 471 -5.04 6.08 -10.31
N ALA A 472 -5.50 4.87 -10.62
CA ALA A 472 -6.77 4.35 -10.17
C ALA A 472 -6.61 3.71 -8.79
N PHE A 473 -7.22 4.33 -7.77
CA PHE A 473 -6.98 4.03 -6.37
C PHE A 473 -8.04 3.09 -5.79
N GLY A 474 -7.66 1.84 -5.54
CA GLY A 474 -8.46 0.86 -4.80
C GLY A 474 -8.29 0.96 -3.28
N ALA A 475 -9.07 1.84 -2.61
CA ALA A 475 -8.96 2.08 -1.16
C ALA A 475 -9.20 0.87 -0.24
N ALA A 476 -9.83 -0.19 -0.75
CA ALA A 476 -10.15 -1.42 -0.03
C ALA A 476 -9.31 -2.62 -0.48
N GLU A 477 -8.22 -2.39 -1.22
CA GLU A 477 -7.34 -3.43 -1.74
C GLU A 477 -6.08 -3.52 -0.88
N ALA A 478 -5.58 -4.74 -0.71
CA ALA A 478 -4.60 -5.10 0.32
C ALA A 478 -3.34 -4.23 0.29
N VAL A 479 -2.67 -4.13 1.44
CA VAL A 479 -1.41 -3.38 1.61
C VAL A 479 -0.31 -3.86 0.63
N LEU A 480 -0.47 -5.08 0.11
CA LEU A 480 0.48 -5.79 -0.74
C LEU A 480 0.05 -5.82 -2.22
N GLY A 481 -0.42 -4.67 -2.71
CA GLY A 481 -0.92 -4.49 -4.08
C GLY A 481 -2.30 -5.09 -4.31
N ASP A 482 -2.91 -4.72 -5.43
CA ASP A 482 -4.24 -5.15 -5.79
C ASP A 482 -4.25 -6.30 -6.81
N PHE A 483 -5.46 -6.69 -7.24
CA PHE A 483 -5.63 -7.78 -8.19
C PHE A 483 -4.97 -7.51 -9.55
N ARG A 484 -4.86 -6.25 -9.99
CA ARG A 484 -4.28 -5.86 -11.28
C ARG A 484 -2.78 -6.15 -11.25
N GLY A 485 -2.09 -5.57 -10.26
CA GLY A 485 -0.66 -5.75 -10.08
C GLY A 485 -0.28 -7.20 -9.82
N ARG A 486 -1.05 -7.93 -9.01
CA ARG A 486 -0.81 -9.36 -8.71
C ARG A 486 -0.96 -10.24 -9.93
N THR A 487 -2.01 -10.02 -10.73
CA THR A 487 -2.24 -10.82 -11.95
C THR A 487 -1.18 -10.52 -13.00
N LEU A 488 -0.73 -9.26 -13.12
CA LEU A 488 0.42 -8.90 -13.96
C LEU A 488 1.69 -9.63 -13.52
N LEU A 489 2.01 -9.63 -12.22
CA LEU A 489 3.15 -10.35 -11.66
C LEU A 489 3.06 -11.86 -11.94
N GLU A 490 1.89 -12.48 -11.71
CA GLU A 490 1.69 -13.90 -11.97
C GLU A 490 1.94 -14.25 -13.45
N LYS A 491 1.45 -13.42 -14.38
CA LYS A 491 1.68 -13.60 -15.81
C LYS A 491 3.15 -13.43 -16.19
N VAL A 492 3.86 -12.48 -15.58
CA VAL A 492 5.31 -12.30 -15.77
C VAL A 492 6.08 -13.53 -15.28
N VAL A 493 5.73 -14.05 -14.11
CA VAL A 493 6.35 -15.27 -13.55
C VAL A 493 6.05 -16.49 -14.42
N TYR A 494 4.81 -16.63 -14.90
CA TYR A 494 4.44 -17.68 -15.84
C TYR A 494 5.27 -17.59 -17.14
N ALA A 495 5.36 -16.40 -17.73
CA ALA A 495 6.15 -16.13 -18.93
C ALA A 495 7.63 -16.49 -18.72
N ARG A 496 8.22 -16.09 -17.59
CA ARG A 496 9.61 -16.40 -17.25
C ARG A 496 9.83 -17.91 -17.03
N LYS A 497 8.94 -18.58 -16.31
CA LYS A 497 9.03 -20.04 -16.13
C LYS A 497 8.91 -20.78 -17.47
N LYS A 498 8.08 -20.30 -18.40
CA LYS A 498 7.99 -20.83 -19.77
C LYS A 498 9.28 -20.60 -20.54
N GLU A 499 9.87 -19.41 -20.47
CA GLU A 499 11.16 -19.08 -21.10
C GLU A 499 12.28 -20.01 -20.61
N LEU A 500 12.29 -20.34 -19.32
CA LEU A 500 13.26 -21.23 -18.70
C LEU A 500 12.95 -22.74 -18.90
N GLY A 501 11.85 -23.10 -19.57
CA GLY A 501 11.44 -24.50 -19.73
C GLY A 501 10.98 -25.19 -18.44
N LEU A 502 10.57 -24.41 -17.43
CA LEU A 502 10.11 -24.89 -16.12
C LEU A 502 8.61 -25.24 -16.09
N LEU A 503 7.90 -25.01 -17.20
CA LEU A 503 6.50 -25.38 -17.39
C LEU A 503 6.43 -26.46 -18.47
N SER A 504 5.84 -27.60 -18.11
CA SER A 504 5.60 -28.75 -18.99
C SER A 504 4.46 -28.50 -19.97
#